data_AF-A0A6J4PK03-F1
#
_entry.id   AF-A0A6J4PK03-F1
#
_cell.length_a   1.000
_cell.length_b   1.000
_cell.length_c   1.000
_cell.angle_alpha   90.00
_cell.angle_beta   90.00
_cell.angle_gamma   90.00
#
_symmetry.space_group_name_H-M   'P 1'
#
loop_
_entity.id
_entity.type
_entity.pdbx_description
1 polymer ?
#
loop_
_entity_poly.entity_id
_entity_poly.type
_entity_poly.pdbx_seq_one_letter_code
_entity_poly.pdbx_strand_id
1 'polypeptide(L)' 'MRTTLTLDDEAFHKAQAYAHARSLKLGQAVSELIQRGTADKLPMKRKNGIWVFELPPGTPRVTARQVKDLMDDPA' A
#
# COMPACT_ATOMS: atom_id res chain seq x y z
N MET A 1 -20.48 -2.23 -3.40
CA MET A 1 -21.67 -2.00 -2.54
C MET A 1 -21.92 -0.50 -2.44
N ARG A 2 -23.18 -0.04 -2.38
CA ARG A 2 -23.51 1.38 -2.14
C ARG A 2 -23.91 1.55 -0.68
N THR A 3 -23.23 2.45 0.02
CA THR A 3 -23.35 2.64 1.46
C THR A 3 -23.26 4.12 1.77
N THR A 4 -23.98 4.58 2.79
CA THR A 4 -23.85 5.94 3.33
C THR A 4 -22.86 5.89 4.49
N LEU A 5 -21.86 6.77 4.46
CA LEU A 5 -20.80 6.85 5.46
C LEU A 5 -20.74 8.29 5.96
N THR A 6 -20.59 8.48 7.26
CA THR A 6 -20.23 9.78 7.84
C THR A 6 -18.71 9.91 7.81
N LEU A 7 -18.19 11.02 7.28
CA LEU A 7 -16.77 11.32 7.23
C LEU A 7 -16.53 12.63 7.98
N ASP A 8 -15.45 12.70 8.75
CA ASP A 8 -14.96 13.98 9.27
C ASP A 8 -14.57 14.89 8.10
N ASP A 9 -14.72 16.21 8.27
CA ASP A 9 -14.47 17.20 7.21
C ASP A 9 -13.06 17.06 6.61
N GLU A 10 -12.05 16.84 7.45
CA GLU A 10 -10.68 16.64 7.00
C GLU A 10 -10.53 15.37 6.14
N ALA A 11 -11.20 14.28 6.52
CA ALA A 11 -11.19 13.03 5.77
C ALA A 11 -11.89 13.20 4.41
N PHE A 12 -13.00 13.93 4.38
CA PHE A 12 -13.70 14.28 3.14
C PHE A 12 -12.81 15.09 2.19
N HIS A 13 -12.12 16.13 2.69
CA HIS A 13 -11.21 16.94 1.88
C HIS A 13 -10.05 16.12 1.31
N LYS A 14 -9.45 15.23 2.10
CA LYS A 14 -8.39 14.31 1.64
C LYS A 14 -8.90 13.37 0.55
N ALA A 15 -10.08 12.77 0.74
CA ALA A 15 -10.68 11.88 -0.24
C ALA A 15 -11.03 12.62 -1.55
N GLN A 16 -11.53 13.86 -1.47
CA GLN A 16 -11.82 14.69 -2.63
C GLN A 16 -10.56 15.05 -3.43
N ALA A 17 -9.48 15.47 -2.75
CA ALA A 17 -8.20 15.74 -3.39
C ALA A 17 -7.63 14.50 -4.08
N TYR A 18 -7.68 13.34 -3.40
CA TYR A 18 -7.26 12.06 -3.95
C TYR A 18 -8.07 11.68 -5.21
N ALA A 19 -9.39 11.86 -5.16
CA ALA A 19 -10.30 11.58 -6.26
C ALA A 19 -9.98 12.45 -7.48
N HIS A 20 -9.80 13.76 -7.27
CA HIS A 20 -9.47 14.70 -8.33
C HIS A 20 -8.13 14.37 -9.00
N ALA A 21 -7.09 14.11 -8.20
CA ALA A 21 -5.75 13.78 -8.69
C ALA A 21 -5.69 12.49 -9.53
N ARG A 22 -6.69 11.59 -9.37
CA ARG A 22 -6.75 10.28 -10.05
C ARG A 22 -7.95 10.13 -10.98
N SER A 23 -8.71 11.21 -11.20
CA SER A 23 -9.93 11.20 -12.01
C SER A 23 -10.94 10.10 -11.60
N LEU A 24 -11.10 9.88 -10.29
CA LEU A 24 -12.01 8.90 -9.71
C LEU A 24 -13.29 9.56 -9.18
N LYS A 25 -14.39 8.79 -9.10
CA LYS A 25 -15.56 9.22 -8.30
C LYS A 25 -15.22 9.15 -6.81
N LEU A 26 -15.78 10.05 -6.00
CA LEU A 26 -15.50 10.12 -4.55
C LEU A 26 -15.68 8.77 -3.84
N GLY A 27 -16.77 8.04 -4.11
CA GLY A 27 -17.00 6.73 -3.49
C GLY A 27 -15.96 5.66 -3.88
N GLN A 28 -15.39 5.74 -5.09
CA GLN A 28 -14.30 4.85 -5.53
C GLN A 28 -13.00 5.23 -4.81
N ALA A 29 -12.69 6.52 -4.76
CA ALA A 29 -11.53 7.04 -4.02
C ALA A 29 -11.55 6.63 -2.55
N VAL A 30 -12.69 6.79 -1.86
CA VAL A 30 -12.85 6.34 -0.46
C VAL A 30 -12.65 4.83 -0.34
N SER A 31 -13.21 4.04 -1.25
CA SER A 31 -13.05 2.58 -1.24
C SER A 31 -11.58 2.16 -1.41
N GLU A 32 -10.85 2.79 -2.33
CA GLU A 32 -9.41 2.55 -2.50
C GLU A 32 -8.59 2.99 -1.29
N LEU A 33 -8.89 4.17 -0.73
CA LEU A 33 -8.18 4.69 0.44
C LEU A 33 -8.38 3.78 1.66
N ILE A 34 -9.59 3.23 1.85
CA ILE A 34 -9.85 2.23 2.89
C ILE A 34 -8.97 1.00 2.63
N GLN A 35 -8.99 0.41 1.43
CA GLN A 35 -8.16 -0.77 1.14
C GLN A 35 -6.67 -0.50 1.35
N ARG A 36 -6.17 0.67 0.97
CA ARG A 36 -4.77 1.06 1.19
C ARG A 36 -4.45 1.28 2.66
N GLY A 37 -5.39 1.85 3.43
CA GLY A 37 -5.23 2.09 4.85
C GLY A 37 -5.31 0.82 5.70
N THR A 38 -6.07 -0.17 5.24
CA THR A 38 -6.23 -1.48 5.89
C THR A 38 -5.33 -2.57 5.31
N ALA A 39 -4.65 -2.32 4.18
CA ALA A 39 -3.67 -3.24 3.67
C ALA A 39 -2.65 -3.51 4.77
N ASP A 40 -2.42 -4.78 5.09
CA ASP A 40 -1.52 -5.19 6.16
C ASP A 40 -0.20 -4.46 5.97
N LYS A 41 0.13 -3.61 6.94
CA LYS A 41 1.49 -3.08 7.03
C LYS A 41 2.37 -4.31 7.15
N LEU A 42 3.24 -4.54 6.16
CA LEU A 42 4.22 -5.62 6.19
C LEU A 42 4.81 -5.63 7.60
N PRO A 43 4.66 -6.73 8.37
CA PRO A 43 5.12 -6.74 9.75
C PRO A 43 6.60 -6.40 9.74
N MET A 44 7.00 -5.48 10.61
CA MET A 44 8.38 -5.03 10.70
C MET A 44 8.87 -5.28 12.12
N LYS A 45 10.12 -5.71 12.25
CA LYS A 45 10.79 -5.87 13.53
C LYS A 45 12.11 -5.13 13.55
N ARG A 46 12.58 -4.76 14.73
CA ARG A 46 13.89 -4.13 14.90
C ARG A 46 14.95 -5.21 15.07
N LYS A 47 15.92 -5.27 14.16
CA LYS A 47 17.08 -6.17 14.23
C LYS A 47 18.35 -5.34 14.15
N ASN A 48 19.21 -5.44 15.17
CA ASN A 48 20.47 -4.69 15.25
C ASN A 48 20.31 -3.17 15.05
N GLY A 49 19.26 -2.57 15.61
CA GLY A 49 18.98 -1.14 15.50
C GLY A 49 18.32 -0.70 14.19
N ILE A 50 18.12 -1.60 13.22
CA ILE A 50 17.51 -1.30 11.92
C ILE A 50 16.12 -1.94 11.85
N TRP A 51 15.15 -1.25 11.24
CA TRP A 51 13.85 -1.84 10.93
C TRP A 51 13.98 -2.79 9.74
N VAL A 52 13.56 -4.04 9.92
CA VAL A 52 13.54 -5.07 8.88
C VAL A 52 12.14 -5.62 8.71
N PHE A 53 11.77 -5.97 7.48
CA PHE A 53 10.54 -6.71 7.22
C PHE A 53 10.60 -8.10 7.87
N GLU A 54 9.53 -8.47 8.54
CA GLU A 54 9.27 -9.79 9.07
C GLU A 54 8.56 -10.61 8.00
N LEU A 55 9.34 -11.38 7.26
CA LEU A 55 8.80 -12.24 6.22
C LEU A 55 8.14 -13.48 6.85
N PRO A 56 7.00 -13.96 6.31
CA PRO A 56 6.40 -15.23 6.73
C PRO A 56 7.40 -16.40 6.64
N PRO A 57 7.27 -17.43 7.50
CA PRO A 57 8.05 -18.65 7.38
C PRO A 57 7.92 -19.26 5.98
N GLY A 58 9.04 -19.72 5.42
CA GLY A 58 9.07 -20.29 4.07
C GLY A 58 9.13 -19.26 2.94
N THR A 59 9.20 -17.96 3.23
CA THR A 59 9.45 -16.95 2.20
C THR A 59 10.80 -17.25 1.51
N PRO A 60 10.82 -17.42 0.17
CA PRO A 60 12.03 -17.80 -0.54
C PRO A 60 13.08 -16.70 -0.44
N ARG A 61 14.35 -17.13 -0.33
CA ARG A 61 15.48 -16.21 -0.31
C ARG A 61 15.68 -15.63 -1.71
N VAL A 62 15.73 -14.30 -1.81
CA VAL A 62 16.17 -13.61 -3.03
C VAL A 62 17.65 -13.96 -3.28
N THR A 63 17.94 -14.49 -4.46
CA THR A 63 19.28 -14.90 -4.88
C THR A 63 19.95 -13.80 -5.70
N ALA A 64 21.30 -13.78 -5.71
CA ALA A 64 22.06 -12.83 -6.52
C ALA A 64 21.75 -12.96 -8.02
N ARG A 65 21.41 -14.17 -8.49
CA ARG A 65 20.99 -14.41 -9.88
C ARG A 65 19.69 -13.68 -10.20
N GLN A 66 18.66 -13.81 -9.36
CA GLN A 66 17.39 -13.11 -9.56
C GLN A 66 17.56 -11.58 -9.58
N VAL A 67 18.46 -11.05 -8.74
CA VAL A 67 18.76 -9.61 -8.74
C VAL A 67 19.43 -9.18 -10.04
N LYS A 68 20.38 -9.98 -10.55
CA LYS A 68 21.04 -9.72 -11.82
C LYS A 68 20.05 -9.75 -12.99
N ASP A 69 19.24 -10.81 -13.06
CA ASP A 69 18.27 -10.99 -14.14
C ASP A 69 17.27 -9.80 -14.19
N LEU A 70 16.86 -9.25 -13.04
CA LEU A 70 15.99 -8.07 -12.98
C LEU A 70 16.67 -6.78 -13.42
N MET A 71 17.97 -6.60 -13.12
CA MET A 71 18.73 -5.42 -13.56
C MET A 71 18.97 -5.41 -15.06
N ASP A 72 19.04 -6.60 -15.67
CA ASP A 72 19.27 -6.79 -17.10
C ASP A 72 17.97 -6.71 -17.92
N ASP A 73 16.79 -6.66 -17.28
CA ASP A 73 15.48 -6.57 -17.92
C ASP A 73 15.09 -5.11 -18.24
N PRO A 74 14.97 -4.70 -19.52
CA PRO A 74 14.54 -3.37 -19.89
C PRO A 74 13.04 -3.19 -19.61
N ALA A 75 12.72 -2.36 -18.62
CA ALA A 75 11.35 -1.98 -18.23
C ALA A 75 10.53 -1.35 -19.37
#